data_AF-A0A7C6EAL6-F1
#
_entry.id   AF-A0A7C6EAL6-F1
#
_cell.length_a   1.000
_cell.length_b   1.000
_cell.length_c   1.000
_cell.angle_alpha   90.00
_cell.angle_beta   90.00
_cell.angle_gamma   90.00
#
_symmetry.space_group_name_H-M   'P 1'
#
loop_
_entity.id
_entity.type
_entity.pdbx_description
1 polymer ?
#
loop_
_entity_poly.entity_id
_entity_poly.type
_entity_poly.pdbx_seq_one_letter_code
_entity_poly.pdbx_strand_id
1 'polypeptide(L)'
;TNSTNFPIYDPGGVYFQGTNAGNYDAFILKFSNNGIRQWATYYGGSNGDEGNSIATDGWGNVFVTGKTNSTNFPIYDPGGVYFQGTNAGDYDAFILKFSNTGVRHWATYYGGNGTNDNSNSIAIDGLGDVFITGQTDSRNFPTQDPGGGAYYQGTYGGGFLDAFILKFTNLGVRQWATFYGGTDVDASYSIALDSIGNIFVTGRTISTNFPTQNPGGGAYYQGAIAGGNDAFILKFETSQTGIVEIQPRLIEQQFLSVPLFFDDKIEIKFSHLKQGTVNVCLYNSLGAKNFSRTYLSKEQILISGAEIQTLPSGVYFLRVYIGNKELGNARLIKIKG
;
A
#
# COMPACT_ATOMS: atom_id res chain seq x y z
N THR A 1 -12.91 18.83 3.56
CA THR A 1 -12.93 20.27 3.91
C THR A 1 -14.02 20.96 3.12
N ASN A 2 -14.82 21.83 3.74
CA ASN A 2 -15.81 22.68 3.07
C ASN A 2 -15.25 24.08 2.74
N SER A 3 -13.95 24.29 2.96
CA SER A 3 -13.27 25.55 2.67
C SER A 3 -13.32 25.84 1.17
N THR A 4 -13.62 27.08 0.81
CA THR A 4 -13.56 27.60 -0.56
C THR A 4 -12.20 28.25 -0.89
N ASN A 5 -11.33 28.38 0.12
CA ASN A 5 -10.03 29.04 0.05
C ASN A 5 -8.88 28.12 0.46
N PHE A 6 -9.04 26.80 0.36
CA PHE A 6 -7.95 25.87 0.58
C PHE A 6 -6.77 26.26 -0.32
N PRO A 7 -5.54 26.27 0.22
CA PRO A 7 -4.36 26.66 -0.53
C PRO A 7 -3.98 25.55 -1.53
N ILE A 8 -4.69 25.49 -2.65
CA ILE A 8 -4.38 24.68 -3.84
C ILE A 8 -3.10 25.18 -4.53
N TYR A 9 -2.40 24.29 -5.24
CA TYR A 9 -1.21 24.62 -6.02
C TYR A 9 -0.96 23.58 -7.11
N ASP A 10 -0.99 24.04 -8.37
CA ASP A 10 -0.71 23.24 -9.56
C ASP A 10 0.63 23.69 -10.18
N PRO A 11 1.70 22.89 -10.06
CA PRO A 11 2.97 23.14 -10.75
C PRO A 11 2.96 22.72 -12.23
N GLY A 12 1.85 22.18 -12.75
CA GLY A 12 1.69 21.60 -14.08
C GLY A 12 1.95 20.09 -14.10
N GLY A 13 1.12 19.35 -14.85
CA GLY A 13 1.27 17.90 -15.04
C GLY A 13 0.84 17.04 -13.85
N VAL A 14 0.13 17.61 -12.88
CA VAL A 14 -0.46 16.90 -11.73
C VAL A 14 -1.96 16.68 -11.97
N TYR A 15 -2.59 15.79 -11.21
CA TYR A 15 -4.05 15.83 -11.09
C TYR A 15 -4.43 17.04 -10.24
N PHE A 16 -5.36 17.85 -10.76
CA PHE A 16 -5.75 19.09 -10.13
C PHE A 16 -7.26 19.28 -10.14
N GLN A 17 -7.82 19.35 -8.94
CA GLN A 17 -9.16 19.81 -8.67
C GLN A 17 -9.05 21.14 -7.92
N GLY A 18 -9.36 22.24 -8.59
CA GLY A 18 -9.15 23.59 -8.08
C GLY A 18 -10.24 24.10 -7.12
N THR A 19 -11.37 23.41 -7.03
CA THR A 19 -12.49 23.80 -6.18
C THR A 19 -13.07 22.58 -5.50
N ASN A 20 -13.64 22.78 -4.31
CA ASN A 20 -14.51 21.79 -3.69
C ASN A 20 -15.70 21.49 -4.63
N ALA A 21 -15.98 20.21 -4.87
CA ALA A 21 -17.02 19.74 -5.77
C ALA A 21 -18.35 19.39 -5.07
N GLY A 22 -18.39 19.36 -3.74
CA GLY A 22 -19.55 18.96 -2.95
C GLY A 22 -19.66 19.65 -1.59
N ASN A 23 -20.11 18.90 -0.58
CA ASN A 23 -20.27 19.41 0.80
C ASN A 23 -18.92 19.59 1.49
N TYR A 24 -18.03 18.61 1.30
CA TYR A 24 -16.67 18.62 1.79
C TYR A 24 -15.85 17.60 1.00
N ASP A 25 -14.66 18.01 0.57
CA ASP A 25 -13.78 17.12 -0.20
C ASP A 25 -12.56 16.70 0.61
N ALA A 26 -12.00 15.54 0.29
CA ALA A 26 -10.65 15.23 0.72
C ALA A 26 -9.68 16.25 0.09
N PHE A 27 -8.49 16.36 0.65
CA PHE A 27 -7.43 17.13 0.02
C PHE A 27 -6.11 16.39 0.19
N ILE A 28 -5.22 16.60 -0.78
CA ILE A 28 -3.84 16.10 -0.70
C ILE A 28 -2.91 17.30 -0.90
N LEU A 29 -1.93 17.41 -0.02
CA LEU A 29 -1.00 18.53 0.05
C LEU A 29 0.40 18.01 0.33
N LYS A 30 1.35 18.39 -0.51
CA LYS A 30 2.76 18.04 -0.35
C LYS A 30 3.59 19.30 -0.06
N PHE A 31 4.50 19.20 0.89
CA PHE A 31 5.54 20.20 1.15
C PHE A 31 6.93 19.59 0.90
N SER A 32 7.91 20.45 0.63
CA SER A 32 9.32 20.12 0.78
C SER A 32 9.70 20.09 2.27
N ASN A 33 10.88 19.57 2.59
CA ASN A 33 11.40 19.58 3.97
C ASN A 33 11.60 20.99 4.53
N ASN A 34 11.65 22.02 3.67
CA ASN A 34 11.74 23.41 4.07
C ASN A 34 10.34 24.07 4.25
N GLY A 35 9.26 23.28 4.23
CA GLY A 35 7.89 23.78 4.34
C GLY A 35 7.37 24.47 3.08
N ILE A 36 8.03 24.29 1.92
CA ILE A 36 7.58 24.89 0.66
C ILE A 36 6.60 23.95 -0.02
N ARG A 37 5.35 24.40 -0.19
CA ARG A 37 4.30 23.62 -0.86
C ARG A 37 4.72 23.27 -2.30
N GLN A 38 4.66 21.97 -2.63
CA GLN A 38 5.07 21.41 -3.92
C GLN A 38 3.87 21.20 -4.85
N TRP A 39 2.74 20.75 -4.31
CA TRP A 39 1.45 20.65 -4.99
C TRP A 39 0.34 20.47 -3.97
N ALA A 40 -0.87 20.85 -4.34
CA ALA A 40 -2.04 20.73 -3.49
C ALA A 40 -3.33 20.70 -4.32
N THR A 41 -4.21 19.76 -4.01
CA THR A 41 -5.47 19.55 -4.73
C THR A 41 -6.58 19.16 -3.78
N TYR A 42 -7.82 19.55 -4.11
CA TYR A 42 -8.99 18.84 -3.59
C TYR A 42 -9.08 17.46 -4.24
N TYR A 43 -9.89 16.58 -3.65
CA TYR A 43 -10.22 15.29 -4.20
C TYR A 43 -11.60 14.85 -3.70
N GLY A 44 -12.61 15.01 -4.54
CA GLY A 44 -13.99 14.70 -4.18
C GLY A 44 -14.95 14.80 -5.36
N GLY A 45 -16.15 14.30 -5.13
CA GLY A 45 -17.28 14.38 -6.05
C GLY A 45 -18.32 15.37 -5.55
N SER A 46 -19.60 15.15 -5.88
CA SER A 46 -20.67 16.11 -5.59
C SER A 46 -21.15 16.11 -4.14
N ASN A 47 -20.75 15.13 -3.33
CA ASN A 47 -21.24 14.96 -1.96
C ASN A 47 -20.10 15.13 -0.93
N GLY A 48 -20.03 14.27 0.07
CA GLY A 48 -19.04 14.28 1.14
C GLY A 48 -17.94 13.24 0.91
N ASP A 49 -16.70 13.70 0.93
CA ASP A 49 -15.51 12.89 0.73
C ASP A 49 -14.50 13.17 1.85
N GLU A 50 -14.15 12.13 2.62
CA GLU A 50 -13.25 12.25 3.77
C GLU A 50 -11.99 11.43 3.52
N GLY A 51 -10.84 12.08 3.47
CA GLY A 51 -9.54 11.40 3.50
C GLY A 51 -9.13 11.12 4.95
N ASN A 52 -9.10 9.84 5.33
CA ASN A 52 -8.85 9.42 6.71
C ASN A 52 -7.39 9.10 6.99
N SER A 53 -6.67 8.57 5.99
CA SER A 53 -5.28 8.16 6.18
C SER A 53 -4.47 8.30 4.89
N ILE A 54 -3.17 8.56 5.05
CA ILE A 54 -2.21 8.75 3.97
C ILE A 54 -0.90 8.06 4.32
N ALA A 55 -0.29 7.38 3.34
CA ALA A 55 1.02 6.74 3.48
C ALA A 55 1.85 6.91 2.21
N THR A 56 3.16 6.71 2.32
CA THR A 56 4.08 6.75 1.17
C THR A 56 4.93 5.51 1.06
N ASP A 57 5.15 5.04 -0.16
CA ASP A 57 6.11 3.97 -0.41
C ASP A 57 7.57 4.48 -0.41
N GLY A 58 8.53 3.56 -0.55
CA GLY A 58 9.95 3.91 -0.62
C GLY A 58 10.37 4.76 -1.82
N TRP A 59 9.47 4.96 -2.81
CA TRP A 59 9.70 5.82 -3.98
C TRP A 59 8.98 7.17 -3.85
N GLY A 60 8.27 7.38 -2.73
CA GLY A 60 7.50 8.59 -2.46
C GLY A 60 6.16 8.64 -3.18
N ASN A 61 5.68 7.53 -3.77
CA ASN A 61 4.31 7.46 -4.24
C ASN A 61 3.37 7.55 -3.04
N VAL A 62 2.27 8.27 -3.21
CA VAL A 62 1.33 8.61 -2.15
C VAL A 62 0.10 7.74 -2.30
N PHE A 63 -0.32 7.11 -1.20
CA PHE A 63 -1.57 6.38 -1.11
C PHE A 63 -2.48 7.06 -0.12
N VAL A 64 -3.74 7.25 -0.48
CA VAL A 64 -4.75 7.86 0.40
C VAL A 64 -5.96 6.94 0.43
N THR A 65 -6.53 6.81 1.62
CA THR A 65 -7.77 6.10 1.82
C THR A 65 -8.74 6.92 2.66
N GLY A 66 -10.01 6.57 2.56
CA GLY A 66 -11.07 7.30 3.21
C GLY A 66 -12.43 6.70 2.88
N LYS A 67 -13.47 7.54 2.97
CA LYS A 67 -14.84 7.20 2.56
C LYS A 67 -15.45 8.31 1.72
N THR A 68 -16.41 7.93 0.89
CA THR A 68 -17.15 8.82 -0.02
C THR A 68 -18.59 8.38 -0.12
N ASN A 69 -19.53 9.34 -0.12
CA ASN A 69 -20.90 9.13 -0.59
C ASN A 69 -21.18 9.83 -1.93
N SER A 70 -20.13 10.21 -2.65
CA SER A 70 -20.22 10.79 -3.98
C SER A 70 -20.32 9.67 -5.01
N THR A 71 -21.40 9.63 -5.79
CA THR A 71 -21.54 8.66 -6.90
C THR A 71 -20.66 8.99 -8.10
N ASN A 72 -20.17 10.23 -8.17
CA ASN A 72 -19.26 10.77 -9.17
C ASN A 72 -17.86 11.05 -8.59
N PHE A 73 -17.43 10.32 -7.54
CA PHE A 73 -16.08 10.43 -7.01
C PHE A 73 -15.04 10.30 -8.14
N PRO A 74 -13.95 11.09 -8.14
CA PRO A 74 -12.94 11.01 -9.19
C PRO A 74 -12.21 9.66 -9.16
N ILE A 75 -12.68 8.69 -9.93
CA ILE A 75 -12.01 7.39 -10.10
C ILE A 75 -11.09 7.41 -11.33
N TYR A 76 -10.17 6.45 -11.41
CA TYR A 76 -9.28 6.26 -12.55
C TYR A 76 -8.76 4.82 -12.62
N ASP A 77 -9.05 4.15 -13.74
CA ASP A 77 -8.55 2.82 -14.07
C ASP A 77 -7.55 2.89 -15.22
N PRO A 78 -6.25 2.69 -14.98
CA PRO A 78 -5.25 2.55 -16.03
C PRO A 78 -5.21 1.12 -16.64
N GLY A 79 -6.01 0.18 -16.12
CA GLY A 79 -5.98 -1.25 -16.45
C GLY A 79 -5.01 -2.03 -15.56
N GLY A 80 -5.39 -3.27 -15.20
CA GLY A 80 -4.54 -4.17 -14.41
C GLY A 80 -4.49 -3.90 -12.91
N VAL A 81 -5.32 -2.98 -12.42
CA VAL A 81 -5.55 -2.72 -10.98
C VAL A 81 -6.90 -3.30 -10.56
N TYR A 82 -7.13 -3.44 -9.25
CA TYR A 82 -8.49 -3.60 -8.77
C TYR A 82 -9.28 -2.34 -9.07
N PHE A 83 -10.47 -2.52 -9.63
CA PHE A 83 -11.32 -1.40 -9.99
C PHE A 83 -12.78 -1.72 -9.70
N GLN A 84 -13.37 -0.89 -8.84
CA GLN A 84 -14.79 -0.78 -8.61
C GLN A 84 -15.20 0.59 -9.16
N GLY A 85 -15.93 0.57 -10.29
CA GLY A 85 -16.25 1.78 -11.05
C GLY A 85 -17.45 2.58 -10.53
N THR A 86 -18.18 2.04 -9.55
CA THR A 86 -19.39 2.64 -9.01
C THR A 86 -19.44 2.47 -7.50
N ASN A 87 -19.95 3.49 -6.81
CA ASN A 87 -20.34 3.42 -5.42
C ASN A 87 -21.44 2.36 -5.25
N ALA A 88 -21.21 1.39 -4.35
CA ALA A 88 -22.06 0.21 -4.18
C ALA A 88 -23.07 0.35 -3.03
N GLY A 89 -22.84 1.28 -2.10
CA GLY A 89 -23.70 1.57 -0.96
C GLY A 89 -23.81 3.07 -0.68
N ASP A 90 -24.23 3.48 0.52
CA ASP A 90 -24.37 4.91 0.82
C ASP A 90 -23.01 5.60 1.00
N TYR A 91 -22.09 4.95 1.71
CA TYR A 91 -20.70 5.36 1.82
C TYR A 91 -19.82 4.17 1.47
N ASP A 92 -19.01 4.33 0.43
CA ASP A 92 -17.96 3.37 0.09
C ASP A 92 -16.62 3.89 0.61
N ALA A 93 -15.72 2.97 0.98
CA ALA A 93 -14.33 3.37 1.13
C ALA A 93 -13.78 3.76 -0.26
N PHE A 94 -12.75 4.60 -0.28
CA PHE A 94 -11.97 4.80 -1.50
C PHE A 94 -10.50 4.51 -1.25
N ILE A 95 -9.81 4.12 -2.32
CA ILE A 95 -8.38 3.91 -2.32
C ILE A 95 -7.83 4.59 -3.57
N LEU A 96 -6.82 5.43 -3.39
CA LEU A 96 -6.18 6.14 -4.50
C LEU A 96 -4.67 6.17 -4.35
N LYS A 97 -4.00 6.27 -5.50
CA LYS A 97 -2.54 6.38 -5.59
C LYS A 97 -2.14 7.56 -6.47
N PHE A 98 -1.17 8.33 -5.99
CA PHE A 98 -0.46 9.36 -6.73
C PHE A 98 1.03 9.05 -6.81
N SER A 99 1.70 9.57 -7.83
CA SER A 99 3.15 9.68 -7.84
C SER A 99 3.62 10.73 -6.82
N ASN A 100 4.92 10.72 -6.50
CA ASN A 100 5.53 11.76 -5.67
C ASN A 100 5.38 13.18 -6.28
N THR A 101 5.19 13.26 -7.61
CA THR A 101 5.01 14.53 -8.34
C THR A 101 3.56 14.96 -8.45
N GLY A 102 2.59 14.20 -7.93
CA GLY A 102 1.17 14.55 -7.97
C GLY A 102 0.42 14.03 -9.21
N VAL A 103 0.98 13.10 -9.97
CA VAL A 103 0.25 12.41 -11.06
C VAL A 103 -0.61 11.31 -10.44
N ARG A 104 -1.92 11.32 -10.67
CA ARG A 104 -2.80 10.23 -10.23
C ARG A 104 -2.52 8.95 -11.04
N HIS A 105 -2.20 7.86 -10.35
CA HIS A 105 -1.97 6.56 -10.98
C HIS A 105 -3.23 5.72 -11.10
N TRP A 106 -4.04 5.68 -10.04
CA TRP A 106 -5.33 5.01 -10.03
C TRP A 106 -6.17 5.50 -8.85
N ALA A 107 -7.48 5.31 -8.94
CA ALA A 107 -8.41 5.57 -7.86
C ALA A 107 -9.67 4.72 -8.05
N THR A 108 -10.16 4.13 -6.97
CA THR A 108 -11.28 3.19 -6.98
C THR A 108 -12.16 3.39 -5.75
N TYR A 109 -13.44 3.07 -5.88
CA TYR A 109 -14.26 2.73 -4.73
C TYR A 109 -13.83 1.38 -4.15
N TYR A 110 -14.23 1.10 -2.92
CA TYR A 110 -14.06 -0.19 -2.26
C TYR A 110 -15.17 -0.36 -1.22
N GLY A 111 -16.23 -1.05 -1.59
CA GLY A 111 -17.40 -1.20 -0.75
C GLY A 111 -18.41 -2.21 -1.26
N GLY A 112 -19.44 -2.43 -0.47
CA GLY A 112 -20.59 -3.25 -0.78
C GLY A 112 -21.89 -2.45 -0.66
N ASN A 113 -23.00 -3.14 -0.42
CA ASN A 113 -24.35 -2.60 -0.44
C ASN A 113 -24.82 -1.99 0.89
N GLY A 114 -23.91 -1.87 1.85
CA GLY A 114 -24.17 -1.33 3.17
C GLY A 114 -24.30 0.19 3.16
N THR A 115 -24.49 0.74 4.34
CA THR A 115 -24.60 2.19 4.54
C THR A 115 -23.28 2.83 4.93
N ASN A 116 -22.28 2.04 5.34
CA ASN A 116 -21.03 2.57 5.89
C ASN A 116 -19.85 1.63 5.71
N ASP A 117 -19.16 1.76 4.58
CA ASP A 117 -17.83 1.21 4.36
C ASP A 117 -16.79 2.31 4.54
N ASN A 118 -15.94 2.17 5.56
CA ASN A 118 -15.01 3.21 5.94
C ASN A 118 -13.59 2.68 6.10
N SER A 119 -12.65 3.21 5.31
CA SER A 119 -11.22 2.97 5.53
C SER A 119 -10.69 3.93 6.59
N ASN A 120 -10.12 3.38 7.68
CA ASN A 120 -9.63 4.17 8.81
C ASN A 120 -8.11 4.38 8.77
N SER A 121 -7.34 3.42 8.27
CA SER A 121 -5.88 3.49 8.31
C SER A 121 -5.22 2.70 7.18
N ILE A 122 -4.07 3.19 6.71
CA ILE A 122 -3.22 2.58 5.68
C ILE A 122 -1.76 2.50 6.17
N ALA A 123 -1.11 1.38 5.90
CA ALA A 123 0.33 1.17 6.10
C ALA A 123 0.95 0.55 4.84
N ILE A 124 2.24 0.79 4.63
CA ILE A 124 2.99 0.31 3.46
C ILE A 124 4.26 -0.39 3.95
N ASP A 125 4.54 -1.58 3.43
CA ASP A 125 5.72 -2.35 3.82
C ASP A 125 6.98 -1.95 3.04
N GLY A 126 8.08 -2.65 3.30
CA GLY A 126 9.35 -2.40 2.63
C GLY A 126 9.37 -2.73 1.13
N LEU A 127 8.43 -3.56 0.66
CA LEU A 127 8.22 -3.96 -0.73
C LEU A 127 7.26 -3.02 -1.48
N GLY A 128 6.55 -2.15 -0.75
CA GLY A 128 5.53 -1.27 -1.30
C GLY A 128 4.14 -1.92 -1.32
N ASP A 129 3.96 -3.08 -0.70
CA ASP A 129 2.62 -3.64 -0.50
C ASP A 129 1.84 -2.78 0.49
N VAL A 130 0.56 -2.64 0.21
CA VAL A 130 -0.35 -1.70 0.86
C VAL A 130 -1.33 -2.47 1.72
N PHE A 131 -1.41 -2.12 3.00
CA PHE A 131 -2.27 -2.76 3.99
C PHE A 131 -3.25 -1.73 4.50
N ILE A 132 -4.54 -2.06 4.47
CA ILE A 132 -5.59 -1.12 4.85
C ILE A 132 -6.51 -1.82 5.84
N THR A 133 -6.98 -1.07 6.83
CA THR A 133 -7.97 -1.53 7.79
C THR A 133 -9.11 -0.51 7.91
N GLY A 134 -10.26 -0.98 8.35
CA GLY A 134 -11.47 -0.18 8.41
C GLY A 134 -12.65 -0.97 8.94
N GLN A 135 -13.85 -0.46 8.70
CA GLN A 135 -15.08 -1.10 9.14
C GLN A 135 -16.12 -1.05 8.02
N THR A 136 -17.06 -1.99 8.04
CA THR A 136 -18.08 -2.15 7.01
C THR A 136 -19.35 -2.71 7.65
N ASP A 137 -20.53 -2.32 7.17
CA ASP A 137 -21.81 -2.98 7.43
C ASP A 137 -22.32 -3.78 6.21
N SER A 138 -21.50 -3.84 5.15
CA SER A 138 -21.82 -4.47 3.87
C SER A 138 -21.68 -5.99 3.95
N ARG A 139 -22.79 -6.71 3.74
CA ARG A 139 -22.77 -8.18 3.69
C ARG A 139 -22.05 -8.74 2.46
N ASN A 140 -22.02 -7.97 1.38
CA ASN A 140 -21.32 -8.30 0.14
C ASN A 140 -20.02 -7.50 -0.01
N PHE A 141 -19.42 -7.03 1.09
CA PHE A 141 -18.15 -6.33 1.04
C PHE A 141 -17.12 -7.14 0.24
N PRO A 142 -16.34 -6.52 -0.66
CA PRO A 142 -15.41 -7.25 -1.49
C PRO A 142 -14.32 -7.94 -0.65
N THR A 143 -14.37 -9.27 -0.55
CA THR A 143 -13.35 -10.10 0.09
C THR A 143 -12.54 -10.89 -0.96
N GLN A 144 -11.40 -11.42 -0.54
CA GLN A 144 -10.52 -12.27 -1.34
C GLN A 144 -9.74 -13.20 -0.40
N ASP A 145 -9.99 -14.51 -0.50
CA ASP A 145 -9.27 -15.53 0.24
C ASP A 145 -7.81 -15.63 -0.26
N PRO A 146 -6.80 -15.45 0.61
CA PRO A 146 -5.40 -15.67 0.27
C PRO A 146 -5.04 -17.15 0.03
N GLY A 147 -5.86 -18.10 0.49
CA GLY A 147 -5.55 -19.52 0.50
C GLY A 147 -4.41 -19.88 1.45
N GLY A 148 -3.86 -21.09 1.31
CA GLY A 148 -2.64 -21.51 2.02
C GLY A 148 -2.78 -21.64 3.55
N GLY A 149 -4.01 -21.71 4.07
CA GLY A 149 -4.27 -21.81 5.51
C GLY A 149 -4.13 -20.49 6.28
N ALA A 150 -3.98 -19.36 5.59
CA ALA A 150 -4.04 -18.05 6.21
C ALA A 150 -5.45 -17.76 6.76
N TYR A 151 -5.54 -16.87 7.74
CA TYR A 151 -6.83 -16.47 8.30
C TYR A 151 -7.70 -15.82 7.22
N TYR A 152 -8.94 -16.28 7.10
CA TYR A 152 -9.92 -15.72 6.20
C TYR A 152 -11.32 -15.85 6.79
N GLN A 153 -11.99 -14.71 6.95
CA GLN A 153 -13.41 -14.60 7.24
C GLN A 153 -14.08 -14.01 5.99
N GLY A 154 -14.67 -14.88 5.17
CA GLY A 154 -15.31 -14.51 3.91
C GLY A 154 -16.74 -13.98 4.03
N THR A 155 -17.31 -14.03 5.24
CA THR A 155 -18.70 -13.62 5.51
C THR A 155 -18.77 -12.63 6.65
N TYR A 156 -19.65 -11.65 6.51
CA TYR A 156 -19.98 -10.69 7.54
C TYR A 156 -20.42 -11.39 8.84
N GLY A 157 -19.72 -11.12 9.94
CA GLY A 157 -19.86 -11.75 11.25
C GLY A 157 -21.17 -11.40 11.95
N GLY A 158 -21.65 -10.16 11.81
CA GLY A 158 -22.93 -9.72 12.36
C GLY A 158 -22.90 -8.28 12.83
N GLY A 159 -23.83 -7.92 13.72
CA GLY A 159 -23.87 -6.57 14.32
C GLY A 159 -24.08 -5.45 13.31
N PHE A 160 -23.77 -4.22 13.76
CA PHE A 160 -23.83 -3.03 12.91
C PHE A 160 -22.58 -2.81 12.06
N LEU A 161 -21.41 -3.30 12.48
CA LEU A 161 -20.15 -3.14 11.76
C LEU A 161 -19.23 -4.33 12.05
N ASP A 162 -18.54 -4.82 11.04
CA ASP A 162 -17.36 -5.66 11.18
C ASP A 162 -16.11 -4.88 10.78
N ALA A 163 -14.97 -5.20 11.40
CA ALA A 163 -13.71 -4.71 10.89
C ALA A 163 -13.36 -5.42 9.57
N PHE A 164 -12.57 -4.77 8.73
CA PHE A 164 -11.93 -5.43 7.59
C PHE A 164 -10.44 -5.16 7.59
N ILE A 165 -9.70 -6.09 7.00
CA ILE A 165 -8.27 -5.96 6.72
C ILE A 165 -8.07 -6.41 5.28
N LEU A 166 -7.31 -5.64 4.52
CA LEU A 166 -7.02 -5.97 3.13
C LEU A 166 -5.58 -5.64 2.75
N LYS A 167 -5.11 -6.29 1.69
CA LYS A 167 -3.78 -6.09 1.12
C LYS A 167 -3.87 -5.89 -0.38
N PHE A 168 -3.18 -4.87 -0.86
CA PHE A 168 -2.88 -4.64 -2.26
C PHE A 168 -1.37 -4.74 -2.50
N THR A 169 -0.99 -5.10 -3.72
CA THR A 169 0.38 -4.87 -4.18
C THR A 169 0.61 -3.38 -4.41
N ASN A 170 1.88 -2.96 -4.53
CA ASN A 170 2.22 -1.59 -4.94
C ASN A 170 1.56 -1.19 -6.29
N LEU A 171 1.25 -2.16 -7.15
CA LEU A 171 0.60 -1.93 -8.43
C LEU A 171 -0.91 -1.72 -8.32
N GLY A 172 -1.53 -1.94 -7.17
CA GLY A 172 -2.98 -1.84 -6.99
C GLY A 172 -3.73 -3.14 -7.27
N VAL A 173 -3.05 -4.29 -7.29
CA VAL A 173 -3.70 -5.61 -7.40
C VAL A 173 -4.06 -6.11 -6.00
N ARG A 174 -5.33 -6.41 -5.75
CA ARG A 174 -5.78 -6.97 -4.48
C ARG A 174 -5.22 -8.38 -4.29
N GLN A 175 -4.49 -8.60 -3.21
CA GLN A 175 -3.94 -9.92 -2.86
C GLN A 175 -4.92 -10.69 -1.98
N TRP A 176 -5.44 -10.04 -0.95
CA TRP A 176 -6.45 -10.60 -0.07
C TRP A 176 -7.26 -9.49 0.60
N ALA A 177 -8.44 -9.85 1.08
CA ALA A 177 -9.31 -9.00 1.87
C ALA A 177 -10.22 -9.88 2.71
N THR A 178 -10.32 -9.58 4.00
CA THR A 178 -11.07 -10.38 4.97
C THR A 178 -11.87 -9.47 5.87
N PHE A 179 -13.04 -9.96 6.30
CA PHE A 179 -13.65 -9.44 7.52
C PHE A 179 -12.81 -9.83 8.74
N TYR A 180 -13.04 -9.16 9.87
CA TYR A 180 -12.54 -9.55 11.18
C TYR A 180 -13.53 -9.09 12.25
N GLY A 181 -14.39 -10.00 12.70
CA GLY A 181 -15.45 -9.67 13.64
C GLY A 181 -16.22 -10.89 14.14
N GLY A 182 -16.96 -10.68 15.22
CA GLY A 182 -17.93 -11.59 15.81
C GLY A 182 -19.35 -11.20 15.41
N THR A 183 -20.33 -11.45 16.30
CA THR A 183 -21.76 -11.26 15.99
C THR A 183 -22.29 -9.85 16.27
N ASP A 184 -21.46 -8.96 16.81
CA ASP A 184 -21.82 -7.59 17.19
C ASP A 184 -20.76 -6.59 16.66
N VAL A 185 -20.79 -5.33 17.09
CA VAL A 185 -19.92 -4.28 16.54
C VAL A 185 -18.43 -4.53 16.77
N ASP A 186 -17.70 -4.59 15.66
CA ASP A 186 -16.25 -4.69 15.58
C ASP A 186 -15.69 -3.63 14.65
N ALA A 187 -14.71 -2.85 15.13
CA ALA A 187 -14.17 -1.72 14.39
C ALA A 187 -12.66 -1.61 14.57
N SER A 188 -11.90 -1.69 13.48
CA SER A 188 -10.46 -1.39 13.48
C SER A 188 -10.19 0.07 13.17
N TYR A 189 -9.24 0.68 13.89
CA TYR A 189 -8.92 2.10 13.79
C TYR A 189 -7.51 2.38 13.26
N SER A 190 -6.56 1.47 13.47
CA SER A 190 -5.17 1.68 13.06
C SER A 190 -4.53 0.38 12.61
N ILE A 191 -3.65 0.47 11.60
CA ILE A 191 -2.81 -0.60 11.12
C ILE A 191 -1.35 -0.13 11.10
N ALA A 192 -0.43 -0.96 11.57
CA ALA A 192 1.00 -0.70 11.55
C ALA A 192 1.76 -1.98 11.18
N LEU A 193 3.00 -1.80 10.71
CA LEU A 193 3.88 -2.89 10.30
C LEU A 193 5.20 -2.80 11.04
N ASP A 194 5.78 -3.95 11.40
CA ASP A 194 7.17 -3.99 11.85
C ASP A 194 8.16 -4.14 10.69
N SER A 195 9.45 -4.14 11.00
CA SER A 195 10.52 -4.22 9.99
C SER A 195 10.58 -5.55 9.23
N ILE A 196 9.93 -6.59 9.73
CA ILE A 196 9.87 -7.92 9.09
C ILE A 196 8.51 -8.18 8.43
N GLY A 197 7.60 -7.20 8.46
CA GLY A 197 6.32 -7.19 7.77
C GLY A 197 5.16 -7.77 8.58
N ASN A 198 5.33 -8.04 9.88
CA ASN A 198 4.18 -8.43 10.70
C ASN A 198 3.19 -7.27 10.78
N ILE A 199 1.90 -7.61 10.73
CA ILE A 199 0.81 -6.66 10.72
C ILE A 199 0.23 -6.55 12.11
N PHE A 200 0.09 -5.32 12.60
CA PHE A 200 -0.58 -5.01 13.85
C PHE A 200 -1.83 -4.18 13.57
N VAL A 201 -2.98 -4.63 14.06
CA VAL A 201 -4.26 -3.92 13.92
C VAL A 201 -4.85 -3.67 15.29
N THR A 202 -5.27 -2.44 15.56
CA THR A 202 -5.95 -2.08 16.82
C THR A 202 -7.36 -1.60 16.56
N GLY A 203 -8.25 -1.87 17.50
CA GLY A 203 -9.66 -1.48 17.37
C GLY A 203 -10.45 -1.69 18.65
N ARG A 204 -11.77 -1.68 18.51
CA ARG A 204 -12.71 -2.06 19.56
C ARG A 204 -13.62 -3.19 19.12
N THR A 205 -14.08 -3.96 20.08
CA THR A 205 -15.08 -4.99 19.92
C THR A 205 -16.12 -4.88 21.03
N ILE A 206 -17.37 -5.15 20.70
CA ILE A 206 -18.43 -5.48 21.67
C ILE A 206 -18.91 -6.93 21.51
N SER A 207 -18.28 -7.68 20.61
CA SER A 207 -18.60 -9.07 20.28
C SER A 207 -18.11 -10.02 21.37
N THR A 208 -19.03 -10.75 22.00
CA THR A 208 -18.68 -11.81 22.97
C THR A 208 -17.92 -12.99 22.33
N ASN A 209 -18.05 -13.14 21.02
CA ASN A 209 -17.40 -14.16 20.19
C ASN A 209 -16.36 -13.56 19.23
N PHE A 210 -15.77 -12.40 19.57
CA PHE A 210 -14.71 -11.80 18.76
C PHE A 210 -13.59 -12.82 18.50
N PRO A 211 -13.11 -12.98 17.25
CA PRO A 211 -12.03 -13.90 16.95
C PRO A 211 -10.78 -13.52 17.74
N THR A 212 -10.36 -14.38 18.67
CA THR A 212 -9.12 -14.19 19.42
C THR A 212 -8.30 -15.46 19.42
N GLN A 213 -6.98 -15.30 19.53
CA GLN A 213 -6.04 -16.40 19.69
C GLN A 213 -5.11 -16.05 20.84
N ASN A 214 -4.98 -16.94 21.82
CA ASN A 214 -3.98 -16.77 22.87
C ASN A 214 -2.58 -16.97 22.26
N PRO A 215 -1.71 -15.94 22.24
CA PRO A 215 -0.39 -16.05 21.63
C PRO A 215 0.59 -16.89 22.47
N GLY A 216 0.25 -17.24 23.71
CA GLY A 216 1.13 -17.96 24.62
C GLY A 216 2.30 -17.10 25.12
N GLY A 217 3.37 -17.75 25.59
CA GLY A 217 4.63 -17.06 25.95
C GLY A 217 4.56 -16.06 27.12
N GLY A 218 3.50 -16.10 27.93
CA GLY A 218 3.30 -15.18 29.05
C GLY A 218 2.77 -13.80 28.64
N ALA A 219 2.36 -13.61 27.39
CA ALA A 219 1.68 -12.39 26.97
C ALA A 219 0.32 -12.24 27.65
N TYR A 220 -0.09 -10.99 27.92
CA TYR A 220 -1.44 -10.71 28.40
C TYR A 220 -2.45 -11.15 27.35
N TYR A 221 -3.43 -11.94 27.77
CA TYR A 221 -4.50 -12.42 26.91
C TYR A 221 -5.83 -12.37 27.64
N GLN A 222 -6.79 -11.72 27.00
CA GLN A 222 -8.17 -11.67 27.44
C GLN A 222 -9.04 -12.18 26.28
N GLY A 223 -9.54 -13.41 26.42
CA GLY A 223 -10.24 -14.12 25.33
C GLY A 223 -11.71 -13.77 25.16
N ALA A 224 -12.27 -12.91 26.02
CA ALA A 224 -13.64 -12.47 25.97
C ALA A 224 -13.74 -11.03 26.49
N ILE A 225 -14.74 -10.29 26.01
CA ILE A 225 -14.98 -8.91 26.45
C ILE A 225 -15.21 -8.82 27.97
N ALA A 226 -14.70 -7.76 28.60
CA ALA A 226 -14.91 -7.45 30.01
C ALA A 226 -15.63 -6.10 30.12
N GLY A 227 -16.95 -6.14 30.01
CA GLY A 227 -17.82 -4.98 30.03
C GLY A 227 -18.57 -4.82 28.70
N GLY A 228 -18.94 -3.59 28.36
CA GLY A 228 -19.73 -3.32 27.15
C GLY A 228 -18.90 -2.98 25.90
N ASN A 229 -17.61 -2.67 26.03
CA ASN A 229 -16.69 -2.36 24.94
C ASN A 229 -15.26 -2.67 25.38
N ASP A 230 -14.53 -3.44 24.58
CA ASP A 230 -13.14 -3.78 24.82
C ASP A 230 -12.26 -3.33 23.65
N ALA A 231 -11.02 -2.96 23.95
CA ALA A 231 -10.01 -2.75 22.92
C ALA A 231 -9.42 -4.10 22.50
N PHE A 232 -9.05 -4.23 21.23
CA PHE A 232 -8.28 -5.36 20.73
C PHE A 232 -6.96 -4.91 20.11
N ILE A 233 -5.98 -5.82 20.13
CA ILE A 233 -4.80 -5.79 19.28
C ILE A 233 -4.68 -7.14 18.58
N LEU A 234 -4.54 -7.10 17.26
CA LEU A 234 -4.28 -8.26 16.41
C LEU A 234 -2.83 -8.20 15.95
N LYS A 235 -2.17 -9.35 15.90
CA LYS A 235 -0.89 -9.53 15.23
C LYS A 235 -1.05 -10.63 14.19
N PHE A 236 -0.76 -10.32 12.93
CA PHE A 236 -0.64 -11.32 11.87
C PHE A 236 0.82 -11.43 11.48
N GLU A 237 1.32 -12.64 11.49
CA GLU A 237 2.69 -12.92 11.08
C GLU A 237 2.73 -13.14 9.57
N THR A 238 3.71 -12.54 8.91
CA THR A 238 4.03 -12.92 7.54
C THR A 238 4.71 -14.28 7.62
N SER A 239 4.06 -15.33 7.13
CA SER A 239 4.72 -16.62 6.98
C SER A 239 5.87 -16.46 5.97
N GLN A 240 7.10 -16.33 6.48
CA GLN A 240 8.30 -16.42 5.66
C GLN A 240 8.62 -17.88 5.28
N THR A 241 7.59 -18.71 5.07
CA THR A 241 7.78 -20.02 4.47
C THR A 241 8.00 -19.80 2.98
N GLY A 242 9.26 -19.83 2.58
CA GLY A 242 9.70 -19.58 1.21
C GLY A 242 8.91 -20.38 0.18
N ILE A 243 8.19 -19.66 -0.67
CA ILE A 243 8.33 -19.58 -2.13
C ILE A 243 7.38 -18.45 -2.53
N VAL A 244 7.94 -17.28 -2.90
CA VAL A 244 7.17 -16.25 -3.59
C VAL A 244 7.04 -16.72 -5.03
N GLU A 245 5.90 -17.31 -5.37
CA GLU A 245 5.56 -17.59 -6.76
C GLU A 245 5.19 -16.27 -7.43
N ILE A 246 6.15 -15.67 -8.14
CA ILE A 246 5.93 -14.44 -8.90
C ILE A 246 5.10 -14.80 -10.14
N GLN A 247 3.80 -14.52 -10.09
CA GLN A 247 2.95 -14.52 -11.28
C GLN A 247 3.49 -13.46 -12.26
N PRO A 248 3.79 -13.82 -13.53
CA PRO A 248 4.34 -12.88 -14.49
C PRO A 248 3.23 -11.99 -15.08
N ARG A 249 3.55 -10.69 -15.27
CA ARG A 249 2.91 -9.65 -16.13
C ARG A 249 2.02 -8.61 -15.43
N LEU A 250 1.82 -7.38 -15.92
CA LEU A 250 1.99 -6.80 -17.27
C LEU A 250 2.17 -5.26 -17.22
N ILE A 251 3.41 -4.77 -17.06
CA ILE A 251 3.92 -3.48 -17.59
C ILE A 251 5.38 -3.80 -17.94
N GLU A 252 5.95 -3.29 -19.03
CA GLU A 252 7.37 -3.52 -19.39
C GLU A 252 8.34 -3.00 -18.30
N GLN A 253 8.46 -3.72 -17.19
CA GLN A 253 9.64 -3.74 -16.34
C GLN A 253 10.49 -4.90 -16.83
N GLN A 254 11.65 -4.57 -17.39
CA GLN A 254 12.52 -5.56 -18.03
C GLN A 254 13.32 -6.42 -17.04
N PHE A 255 12.97 -6.42 -15.75
CA PHE A 255 13.71 -7.14 -14.72
C PHE A 255 12.84 -8.20 -14.01
N LEU A 256 13.41 -9.40 -13.87
CA LEU A 256 12.88 -10.42 -12.95
C LEU A 256 13.61 -10.27 -11.60
N SER A 257 12.82 -10.08 -10.53
CA SER A 257 13.21 -10.09 -9.11
C SER A 257 14.71 -10.12 -8.80
N VAL A 258 15.28 -8.93 -8.60
CA VAL A 258 16.56 -8.77 -7.90
C VAL A 258 16.30 -9.09 -6.42
N PRO A 259 17.18 -9.82 -5.73
CA PRO A 259 16.89 -10.20 -4.35
C PRO A 259 16.76 -8.96 -3.46
N LEU A 260 15.71 -8.93 -2.63
CA LEU A 260 15.48 -7.86 -1.64
C LEU A 260 16.66 -7.75 -0.66
N PHE A 261 17.32 -8.88 -0.40
CA PHE A 261 18.51 -9.00 0.44
C PHE A 261 19.70 -9.47 -0.37
N PHE A 262 20.87 -8.87 -0.17
CA PHE A 262 22.11 -9.36 -0.77
C PHE A 262 23.24 -9.38 0.25
N ASP A 263 23.97 -10.49 0.31
CA ASP A 263 25.16 -10.59 1.16
C ASP A 263 26.34 -9.93 0.42
N ASP A 264 26.69 -10.43 -0.77
CA ASP A 264 27.89 -10.00 -1.51
C ASP A 264 27.75 -9.99 -3.03
N LYS A 265 26.56 -10.31 -3.55
CA LYS A 265 26.30 -10.43 -4.98
C LYS A 265 24.94 -9.86 -5.33
N ILE A 266 24.86 -9.16 -6.44
CA ILE A 266 23.60 -8.67 -7.00
C ILE A 266 23.42 -9.36 -8.34
N GLU A 267 22.31 -10.08 -8.47
CA GLU A 267 21.93 -10.73 -9.71
C GLU A 267 20.81 -9.95 -10.39
N ILE A 268 21.01 -9.64 -11.67
CA ILE A 268 20.06 -8.88 -12.48
C ILE A 268 19.67 -9.76 -13.66
N LYS A 269 18.40 -10.13 -13.77
CA LYS A 269 17.86 -10.91 -14.89
C LYS A 269 17.01 -10.03 -15.79
N PHE A 270 17.22 -10.11 -17.10
CA PHE A 270 16.47 -9.36 -18.10
C PHE A 270 15.38 -10.25 -18.71
N SER A 271 14.14 -9.78 -18.71
CA SER A 271 13.02 -10.51 -19.32
C SER A 271 13.06 -10.49 -20.85
N HIS A 272 13.68 -9.47 -21.44
CA HIS A 272 13.93 -9.36 -22.86
C HIS A 272 15.31 -8.73 -23.11
N LEU A 273 16.17 -9.43 -23.83
CA LEU A 273 17.47 -8.94 -24.26
C LEU A 273 17.31 -7.74 -25.20
N LYS A 274 17.95 -6.62 -24.86
CA LYS A 274 18.31 -5.61 -25.87
C LYS A 274 19.74 -5.82 -26.33
N GLN A 275 20.03 -5.67 -27.62
CA GLN A 275 21.42 -5.62 -28.09
C GLN A 275 22.05 -4.29 -27.64
N GLY A 276 23.21 -4.34 -26.98
CA GLY A 276 23.95 -3.15 -26.56
C GLY A 276 24.53 -3.23 -25.15
N THR A 277 24.82 -2.08 -24.56
CA THR A 277 25.33 -1.95 -23.19
C THR A 277 24.28 -1.37 -22.26
N VAL A 278 24.35 -1.76 -21.00
CA VAL A 278 23.57 -1.20 -19.90
C VAL A 278 24.50 -0.62 -18.85
N ASN A 279 24.14 0.52 -18.26
CA ASN A 279 24.85 1.06 -17.11
C ASN A 279 24.07 0.72 -15.84
N VAL A 280 24.71 0.02 -14.91
CA VAL A 280 24.14 -0.33 -13.61
C VAL A 280 24.73 0.59 -12.55
N CYS A 281 23.86 1.30 -11.84
CA CYS A 281 24.21 2.18 -10.73
C CYS A 281 23.60 1.68 -9.41
N LEU A 282 24.32 1.86 -8.31
CA LEU A 282 23.80 1.67 -6.96
C LEU A 282 23.94 2.97 -6.16
N TYR A 283 22.86 3.37 -5.50
CA TYR A 283 22.81 4.58 -4.67
C TYR A 283 22.47 4.19 -3.23
N ASN A 284 23.06 4.84 -2.24
CA ASN A 284 22.60 4.70 -0.85
C ASN A 284 21.32 5.52 -0.59
N SER A 285 20.78 5.41 0.62
CA SER A 285 19.61 6.17 1.08
C SER A 285 19.78 7.69 1.12
N LEU A 286 21.02 8.19 1.04
CA LEU A 286 21.31 9.62 0.94
C LEU A 286 21.44 10.10 -0.52
N GLY A 287 21.22 9.20 -1.49
CA GLY A 287 21.35 9.50 -2.93
C GLY A 287 22.77 9.54 -3.45
N ALA A 288 23.78 9.18 -2.64
CA ALA A 288 25.16 9.10 -3.09
C ALA A 288 25.34 7.84 -3.95
N LYS A 289 25.98 7.98 -5.12
CA LYS A 289 26.26 6.86 -6.03
C LYS A 289 27.48 6.09 -5.52
N ASN A 290 27.26 4.88 -4.99
CA ASN A 290 28.31 4.02 -4.46
C ASN A 290 28.92 3.11 -5.52
N PHE A 291 28.16 2.77 -6.57
CA PHE A 291 28.61 1.88 -7.63
C PHE A 291 28.08 2.37 -8.99
N SER A 292 28.91 2.28 -10.03
CA SER A 292 28.48 2.45 -11.41
C SER A 292 29.36 1.64 -12.34
N ARG A 293 28.75 0.78 -13.16
CA ARG A 293 29.49 -0.01 -14.14
C ARG A 293 28.65 -0.28 -15.37
N THR A 294 29.31 -0.23 -16.52
CA THR A 294 28.71 -0.60 -17.80
C THR A 294 28.95 -2.08 -18.07
N TYR A 295 27.88 -2.78 -18.43
CA TYR A 295 27.89 -4.18 -18.81
C TYR A 295 27.38 -4.34 -20.23
N LEU A 296 27.82 -5.40 -20.90
CA LEU A 296 27.10 -5.89 -22.08
C LEU A 296 25.75 -6.44 -21.62
N SER A 297 24.69 -6.06 -22.32
CA SER A 297 23.35 -6.59 -22.10
C SER A 297 23.36 -8.10 -22.37
N LYS A 298 23.03 -8.87 -21.34
CA LYS A 298 22.92 -10.34 -21.34
C LYS A 298 21.61 -10.70 -20.64
N GLU A 299 21.15 -11.95 -20.77
CA GLU A 299 19.94 -12.42 -20.06
C GLU A 299 20.10 -12.28 -18.55
N GLN A 300 21.35 -12.34 -18.08
CA GLN A 300 21.72 -12.21 -16.69
C GLN A 300 23.03 -11.44 -16.55
N ILE A 301 23.06 -10.51 -15.61
CA ILE A 301 24.27 -9.84 -15.12
C ILE A 301 24.44 -10.24 -13.66
N LEU A 302 25.59 -10.83 -13.36
CA LEU A 302 26.02 -11.08 -11.99
C LEU A 302 27.05 -10.03 -11.59
N ILE A 303 26.72 -9.24 -10.57
CA ILE A 303 27.62 -8.25 -9.99
C ILE A 303 28.19 -8.85 -8.72
N SER A 304 29.51 -9.01 -8.71
CA SER A 304 30.27 -9.45 -7.54
C SER A 304 31.61 -8.73 -7.53
N GLY A 305 32.15 -8.46 -6.34
CA GLY A 305 33.45 -7.81 -6.18
C GLY A 305 33.52 -6.90 -4.96
N ALA A 306 34.73 -6.47 -4.62
CA ALA A 306 35.02 -5.68 -3.43
C ALA A 306 34.13 -4.43 -3.29
N GLU A 307 33.73 -3.80 -4.40
CA GLU A 307 32.87 -2.61 -4.40
C GLU A 307 31.45 -2.88 -3.89
N ILE A 308 30.94 -4.12 -4.02
CA ILE A 308 29.65 -4.55 -3.47
C ILE A 308 29.85 -5.15 -2.07
N GLN A 309 30.92 -5.92 -1.88
CA GLN A 309 31.24 -6.60 -0.62
C GLN A 309 31.57 -5.62 0.51
N THR A 310 32.22 -4.50 0.20
CA THR A 310 32.60 -3.49 1.20
C THR A 310 31.50 -2.47 1.50
N LEU A 311 30.36 -2.53 0.81
CA LEU A 311 29.22 -1.68 1.14
C LEU A 311 28.79 -1.93 2.60
N PRO A 312 28.56 -0.88 3.41
CA PRO A 312 28.00 -1.05 4.74
C PRO A 312 26.59 -1.62 4.66
N SER A 313 26.14 -2.27 5.74
CA SER A 313 24.74 -2.67 5.87
C SER A 313 23.83 -1.46 5.75
N GLY A 314 22.71 -1.59 5.05
CA GLY A 314 21.81 -0.47 4.77
C GLY A 314 20.91 -0.68 3.57
N VAL A 315 20.14 0.37 3.26
CA VAL A 315 19.24 0.40 2.10
C VAL A 315 19.95 1.04 0.92
N TYR A 316 19.87 0.35 -0.21
CA TYR A 316 20.42 0.78 -1.49
C TYR A 316 19.34 0.77 -2.57
N PHE A 317 19.53 1.62 -3.58
CA PHE A 317 18.66 1.73 -4.74
C PHE A 317 19.48 1.39 -5.98
N LEU A 318 19.18 0.24 -6.58
CA LEU A 318 19.74 -0.20 -7.85
C LEU A 318 18.99 0.49 -8.98
N ARG A 319 19.70 1.01 -9.97
CA ARG A 319 19.12 1.57 -11.20
C ARG A 319 19.90 1.09 -12.41
N VAL A 320 19.20 0.75 -13.48
CA VAL A 320 19.81 0.27 -14.73
C VAL A 320 19.40 1.18 -15.86
N TYR A 321 20.35 1.59 -16.70
CA TYR A 321 20.17 2.56 -17.78
C TYR A 321 20.62 2.00 -19.14
N ILE A 322 19.96 2.45 -20.20
CA ILE A 322 20.47 2.37 -21.59
C ILE A 322 20.62 3.80 -22.09
N GLY A 323 21.86 4.22 -22.34
CA GLY A 323 22.16 5.65 -22.55
C GLY A 323 21.69 6.46 -21.34
N ASN A 324 20.82 7.44 -21.58
CA ASN A 324 20.24 8.29 -20.53
C ASN A 324 18.85 7.81 -20.04
N LYS A 325 18.31 6.72 -20.60
CA LYS A 325 16.98 6.22 -20.24
C LYS A 325 17.08 5.17 -19.15
N GLU A 326 16.36 5.36 -18.05
CA GLU A 326 16.24 4.33 -17.00
C GLU A 326 15.38 3.16 -17.52
N LEU A 327 15.94 1.95 -17.45
CA LEU A 327 15.32 0.70 -17.85
C LEU A 327 14.56 0.04 -16.70
N GLY A 328 15.00 0.29 -15.47
CA GLY A 328 14.37 -0.24 -14.27
C GLY A 328 15.21 0.02 -13.02
N ASN A 329 14.60 -0.20 -11.88
CA ASN A 329 15.21 0.03 -10.57
C ASN A 329 14.69 -0.99 -9.53
N ALA A 330 15.43 -1.14 -8.45
CA ALA A 330 15.07 -2.00 -7.33
C ALA A 330 15.59 -1.43 -6.00
N ARG A 331 14.87 -1.68 -4.91
CA ARG A 331 15.36 -1.43 -3.55
C ARG A 331 16.05 -2.70 -3.05
N LEU A 332 17.27 -2.56 -2.57
CA LEU A 332 18.09 -3.64 -2.02
C LEU A 332 18.43 -3.35 -0.56
N ILE A 333 18.44 -4.38 0.27
CA ILE A 333 18.81 -4.30 1.68
C ILE A 333 20.08 -5.14 1.86
N LYS A 334 21.17 -4.49 2.24
CA LYS A 334 22.36 -5.21 2.68
C LYS A 334 22.25 -5.49 4.17
N ILE A 335 22.11 -6.75 4.52
CA ILE A 335 22.22 -7.22 5.90
C ILE A 335 23.67 -7.63 6.17
N LYS A 336 24.07 -7.59 7.44
CA LYS A 336 25.43 -7.99 7.83
C LYS A 336 25.54 -9.51 7.63
N GLY A 337 26.50 -9.95 6.81
CA GLY A 337 26.92 -11.36 6.76
C GLY A 337 27.60 -11.80 8.04
#